data_AF-A0A955T9N5-F1
#
_entry.id   AF-A0A955T9N5-F1
#
_cell.length_a   1.000
_cell.length_b   1.000
_cell.length_c   1.000
_cell.angle_alpha   90.00
_cell.angle_beta   90.00
_cell.angle_gamma   90.00
#
_symmetry.space_group_name_H-M   'P 1'
#
loop_
_entity.id
_entity.type
_entity.pdbx_description
1 polymer ?
#
loop_
_entity_poly.entity_id
_entity_poly.type
_entity_poly.pdbx_seq_one_letter_code
_entity_poly.pdbx_strand_id
1 'polypeptide(L)'
;MVRAKSPSPPIEIPSSDMWTAPISWTNSPLRPIENYSRDFPPTTVFTRCELIYTLTEEIGPGSRRETERALPGLLRLEKMKPVEVHVLGFDSSCWTYRIGKRGRKTVWDWTVGAEWPADQPAPEELKRKYPVDRIVVQSLLPAYGTNKPISFMIRDDSTAEDFSKATDPDPGDD
;
A
#
# COMPACT_ATOMS: atom_id res chain seq x y z
N MET A 1 -7.18 41.11 23.27
CA MET A 1 -6.02 40.93 22.37
C MET A 1 -6.00 39.48 21.90
N VAL A 2 -6.32 39.23 20.63
CA VAL A 2 -6.22 37.88 20.03
C VAL A 2 -4.77 37.68 19.60
N ARG A 3 -4.08 36.66 20.12
CA ARG A 3 -2.73 36.29 19.69
C ARG A 3 -2.81 35.76 18.26
N ALA A 4 -2.25 36.51 17.31
CA ALA A 4 -2.07 36.03 15.94
C ALA A 4 -1.15 34.79 15.97
N LYS A 5 -1.63 33.66 15.42
CA LYS A 5 -0.79 32.48 15.18
C LYS A 5 0.26 32.87 14.14
N SER A 6 1.54 32.82 14.50
CA SER A 6 2.63 32.98 13.55
C SER A 6 2.50 31.94 12.45
N PRO A 7 2.66 32.30 11.16
CA PRO A 7 2.68 31.33 10.09
C PRO A 7 3.83 30.36 10.32
N SER A 8 3.55 29.06 10.23
CA SER A 8 4.57 28.01 10.27
C SER A 8 5.61 28.30 9.18
N PRO A 9 6.91 28.09 9.45
CA PRO A 9 7.93 28.28 8.43
C PRO A 9 7.62 27.40 7.20
N PRO A 10 7.96 27.85 5.98
CA PRO A 10 7.82 27.03 4.80
C PRO A 10 8.61 25.74 5.03
N ILE A 11 7.94 24.60 4.86
CA ILE A 11 8.59 23.30 4.89
C ILE A 11 9.60 23.30 3.73
N GLU A 12 10.89 23.19 4.04
CA GLU A 12 11.92 23.05 3.01
C GLU A 12 11.61 21.80 2.20
N ILE A 13 11.38 21.99 0.91
CA ILE A 13 11.15 20.91 -0.05
C ILE A 13 12.53 20.28 -0.30
N PRO A 14 12.77 19.02 0.09
CA PRO A 14 14.04 18.38 -0.24
C PRO A 14 14.15 18.26 -1.77
N SER A 15 15.37 18.29 -2.30
CA SER A 15 15.61 18.26 -3.75
C SER A 15 14.89 17.08 -4.41
N SER A 16 14.39 17.30 -5.63
CA SER A 16 13.55 16.34 -6.37
C SER A 16 14.14 14.93 -6.37
N ASP A 17 15.46 14.86 -6.42
CA ASP A 17 16.27 13.66 -6.59
C ASP A 17 16.20 12.72 -5.37
N MET A 18 15.76 13.21 -4.21
CA MET A 18 15.45 12.39 -3.04
C MET A 18 14.07 11.72 -3.10
N TRP A 19 13.17 12.20 -3.97
CA TRP A 19 11.76 11.81 -4.06
C TRP A 19 11.37 11.17 -5.40
N THR A 20 12.11 11.50 -6.47
CA THR A 20 11.86 11.07 -7.86
C THR A 20 12.73 9.90 -8.30
N ALA A 21 13.61 9.39 -7.43
CA ALA A 21 14.41 8.22 -7.76
C ALA A 21 13.47 7.03 -8.08
N PRO A 22 13.58 6.43 -9.28
CA PRO A 22 12.91 5.16 -9.54
C PRO A 22 13.52 4.13 -8.60
N ILE A 23 12.74 3.76 -7.59
CA ILE A 23 12.82 2.49 -6.88
C ILE A 23 14.01 2.36 -5.89
N SER A 24 14.04 1.38 -4.97
CA SER A 24 15.15 0.38 -4.85
C SER A 24 15.34 -0.32 -3.50
N TRP A 25 14.37 -1.04 -2.93
CA TRP A 25 14.67 -1.82 -1.69
C TRP A 25 13.87 -3.12 -1.60
N THR A 26 14.30 -4.17 -2.31
CA THR A 26 14.06 -5.56 -1.88
C THR A 26 15.38 -6.33 -1.95
N ASN A 27 15.62 -7.21 -0.96
CA ASN A 27 16.84 -7.98 -0.68
C ASN A 27 18.05 -7.21 -0.10
N SER A 28 18.93 -7.97 0.58
CA SER A 28 20.23 -7.52 1.06
C SER A 28 21.33 -8.20 0.22
N PRO A 29 22.19 -7.47 -0.50
CA PRO A 29 22.22 -6.01 -0.60
C PRO A 29 21.05 -5.47 -1.44
N LEU A 30 20.69 -4.23 -1.12
CA LEU A 30 19.50 -3.55 -1.61
C LEU A 30 19.68 -3.18 -3.08
N ARG A 31 18.80 -3.67 -3.95
CA ARG A 31 18.86 -3.43 -5.40
C ARG A 31 17.62 -2.67 -5.90
N PRO A 32 17.77 -1.87 -6.96
CA PRO A 32 16.63 -1.37 -7.74
C PRO A 32 15.67 -2.48 -8.14
N ILE A 33 14.38 -2.17 -8.29
CA ILE A 33 13.51 -3.02 -9.12
C ILE A 33 13.99 -2.73 -10.53
N GLU A 34 15.07 -3.41 -10.92
CA GLU A 34 15.73 -3.29 -12.22
C GLU A 34 14.77 -3.62 -13.38
N ASN A 35 13.60 -4.20 -13.07
CA ASN A 35 12.62 -4.72 -14.02
C ASN A 35 11.27 -3.99 -14.01
N TYR A 36 11.23 -2.72 -13.58
CA TYR A 36 10.01 -1.93 -13.74
C TYR A 36 9.93 -1.46 -15.20
N SER A 37 9.31 -2.26 -16.06
CA SER A 37 9.43 -2.17 -17.52
C SER A 37 8.43 -1.24 -18.20
N ARG A 38 7.53 -0.61 -17.44
CA ARG A 38 6.48 0.25 -17.97
C ARG A 38 6.90 1.72 -18.01
N ASP A 39 6.64 2.38 -19.13
CA ASP A 39 6.73 3.85 -19.23
C ASP A 39 5.73 4.50 -18.26
N PHE A 40 6.25 5.31 -17.35
CA PHE A 40 5.44 6.12 -16.46
C PHE A 40 5.22 7.51 -17.02
N PRO A 41 4.00 8.06 -16.92
CA PRO A 41 3.81 9.50 -17.07
C PRO A 41 4.79 10.25 -16.15
N PRO A 42 5.39 11.36 -16.58
CA PRO A 42 6.34 12.15 -15.78
C PRO A 42 5.80 12.63 -14.43
N THR A 43 4.48 12.61 -14.26
CA THR A 43 3.76 13.02 -13.05
C THR A 43 3.45 11.86 -12.11
N THR A 44 3.95 10.65 -12.39
CA THR A 44 3.75 9.49 -11.52
C THR A 44 4.52 9.68 -10.23
N VAL A 45 3.82 9.57 -9.11
CA VAL A 45 4.42 9.68 -7.78
C VAL A 45 4.40 8.32 -7.12
N PHE A 46 5.51 7.94 -6.50
CA PHE A 46 5.60 6.76 -5.66
C PHE A 46 5.92 7.16 -4.22
N THR A 47 5.41 6.39 -3.27
CA THR A 47 5.83 6.47 -1.87
C THR A 47 6.11 5.08 -1.33
N ARG A 48 6.98 4.98 -0.32
CA ARG A 48 7.25 3.72 0.36
C ARG A 48 6.07 3.38 1.26
N CYS A 49 5.75 2.10 1.35
CA CYS A 49 4.72 1.60 2.26
C CYS A 49 5.16 0.30 2.91
N GLU A 50 4.45 -0.07 3.95
CA GLU A 50 4.45 -1.40 4.55
C GLU A 50 3.08 -2.03 4.32
N LEU A 51 3.07 -3.31 3.96
CA LEU A 51 1.87 -4.11 3.86
C LEU A 51 1.89 -5.12 5.00
N ILE A 52 0.94 -4.99 5.91
CA ILE A 52 0.76 -5.89 7.05
C ILE A 52 -0.37 -6.85 6.68
N TYR A 53 -0.01 -8.12 6.48
CA TYR A 53 -0.91 -9.20 6.15
C TYR A 53 -1.39 -9.88 7.42
N THR A 54 -2.70 -10.00 7.59
CA THR A 54 -3.31 -10.96 8.52
C THR A 54 -3.62 -12.23 7.72
N LEU A 55 -2.94 -13.32 8.06
CA LEU A 55 -3.14 -14.65 7.47
C LEU A 55 -3.95 -15.51 8.44
N THR A 56 -4.96 -16.21 7.93
CA THR A 56 -5.88 -17.00 8.75
C THR A 56 -5.91 -18.45 8.29
N GLU A 57 -5.48 -19.37 9.17
CA GLU A 57 -5.47 -20.81 8.90
C GLU A 57 -6.51 -21.52 9.78
N GLU A 58 -7.26 -22.45 9.21
CA GLU A 58 -8.12 -23.34 10.00
C GLU A 58 -7.27 -24.45 10.64
N ILE A 59 -7.30 -24.54 11.97
CA ILE A 59 -6.52 -25.52 12.74
C ILE A 59 -7.41 -26.60 13.37
N GLY A 60 -8.72 -26.52 13.16
CA GLY A 60 -9.71 -27.47 13.62
C GLY A 60 -11.13 -26.90 13.49
N PRO A 61 -12.18 -27.70 13.75
CA PRO A 61 -13.56 -27.25 13.62
C PRO A 61 -13.83 -25.98 14.44
N GLY A 62 -14.18 -24.88 13.77
CA GLY A 62 -14.46 -23.59 14.40
C GLY A 62 -13.23 -22.89 15.02
N SER A 63 -12.02 -23.42 14.84
CA SER A 63 -10.78 -22.89 15.41
C SER A 63 -9.88 -22.35 14.32
N ARG A 64 -9.47 -21.08 14.46
CA ARG A 64 -8.62 -20.39 13.50
C ARG A 64 -7.35 -19.89 14.17
N ARG A 65 -6.24 -19.95 13.45
CA ARG A 65 -4.98 -19.33 13.82
C ARG A 65 -4.76 -18.11 12.95
N GLU A 66 -4.56 -16.97 13.59
CA GLU A 66 -4.15 -15.74 12.91
C GLU A 66 -2.63 -15.56 13.03
N THR A 67 -2.00 -15.13 11.96
CA THR A 67 -0.58 -14.76 11.95
C THR A 67 -0.41 -13.47 11.17
N GLU A 68 0.32 -12.52 11.74
CA GLU A 68 0.67 -11.28 11.05
C GLU A 68 2.05 -11.37 10.42
N ARG A 69 2.18 -10.84 9.20
CA ARG A 69 3.45 -10.71 8.49
C ARG A 69 3.51 -9.39 7.76
N ALA A 70 4.64 -8.70 7.83
CA ALA A 70 4.85 -7.45 7.12
C ALA A 70 5.77 -7.64 5.92
N LEU A 71 5.47 -6.96 4.82
CA LEU A 71 6.35 -6.84 3.65
C LEU A 71 6.54 -5.36 3.29
N PRO A 72 7.78 -4.93 2.99
CA PRO A 72 8.01 -3.60 2.44
C PRO A 72 7.42 -3.53 1.03
N GLY A 73 6.87 -2.38 0.68
CA GLY A 73 6.22 -2.16 -0.60
C GLY A 73 6.42 -0.77 -1.18
N LEU A 74 6.05 -0.66 -2.45
CA LEU A 74 6.02 0.58 -3.20
C LEU A 74 4.58 0.90 -3.58
N LEU A 75 4.08 2.05 -3.13
CA LEU A 75 2.73 2.54 -3.40
C LEU A 75 2.78 3.60 -4.51
N ARG A 76 2.13 3.31 -5.63
CA ARG A 76 1.91 4.26 -6.72
C ARG A 76 0.72 5.15 -6.43
N LEU A 77 0.91 6.44 -6.68
CA LEU A 77 -0.10 7.47 -6.51
C LEU A 77 -0.45 8.12 -7.86
N GLU A 78 -1.74 8.32 -8.10
CA GLU A 78 -2.24 9.19 -9.17
C GLU A 78 -3.05 10.32 -8.54
N LYS A 79 -2.70 11.58 -8.87
CA LYS A 79 -3.31 12.77 -8.26
C LYS A 79 -3.33 12.66 -6.72
N MET A 80 -2.22 12.19 -6.14
CA MET A 80 -2.02 11.93 -4.71
C MET A 80 -2.92 10.86 -4.09
N LYS A 81 -3.61 10.03 -4.88
CA LYS A 81 -4.43 8.91 -4.39
C LYS A 81 -3.77 7.56 -4.68
N PRO A 82 -3.87 6.59 -3.76
CA PRO A 82 -3.32 5.26 -3.96
C PRO A 82 -4.03 4.56 -5.13
N VAL A 83 -3.25 4.01 -6.06
CA VAL A 83 -3.79 3.26 -7.22
C VAL A 83 -3.18 1.89 -7.39
N GLU A 84 -1.91 1.69 -7.01
CA GLU A 84 -1.24 0.39 -7.12
C GLU A 84 -0.25 0.21 -5.98
N VAL A 85 -0.10 -1.00 -5.48
CA VAL A 85 0.91 -1.37 -4.48
C VAL A 85 1.71 -2.57 -4.98
N HIS A 86 3.03 -2.51 -4.83
CA HIS A 86 3.96 -3.53 -5.32
C HIS A 86 4.79 -4.08 -4.15
N VAL A 87 4.84 -5.41 -4.00
CA VAL A 87 5.66 -6.08 -2.97
C VAL A 87 6.31 -7.36 -3.48
N LEU A 88 7.57 -7.58 -3.13
CA LEU A 88 8.15 -8.91 -3.29
C LEU A 88 7.45 -9.87 -2.31
N GLY A 89 6.68 -10.81 -2.85
CA GLY A 89 5.83 -11.70 -2.08
C GLY A 89 6.60 -12.66 -1.18
N PHE A 90 5.88 -13.38 -0.31
CA PHE A 90 6.48 -14.40 0.57
C PHE A 90 7.15 -15.56 -0.21
N ASP A 91 6.81 -15.72 -1.48
CA ASP A 91 7.37 -16.69 -2.42
C ASP A 91 8.48 -16.08 -3.31
N SER A 92 8.90 -14.84 -3.03
CA SER A 92 9.82 -14.05 -3.86
C SER A 92 9.30 -13.72 -5.27
N SER A 93 8.00 -13.89 -5.53
CA SER A 93 7.37 -13.44 -6.79
C SER A 93 6.98 -11.97 -6.70
N CYS A 94 6.79 -11.34 -7.85
CA CYS A 94 6.29 -9.96 -7.90
C CYS A 94 4.78 -9.97 -7.62
N TRP A 95 4.31 -9.32 -6.55
CA TRP A 95 2.88 -9.17 -6.26
C TRP A 95 2.44 -7.72 -6.42
N THR A 96 1.41 -7.48 -7.23
CA THR A 96 0.80 -6.15 -7.44
C THR A 96 -0.67 -6.16 -7.02
N TYR A 97 -1.04 -5.22 -6.17
CA TYR A 97 -2.43 -4.91 -5.85
C TYR A 97 -2.84 -3.66 -6.61
N ARG A 98 -3.85 -3.73 -7.47
CA ARG A 98 -4.26 -2.61 -8.33
C ARG A 98 -5.71 -2.23 -8.05
N ILE A 99 -5.96 -0.93 -7.94
CA ILE A 99 -7.32 -0.42 -7.81
C ILE A 99 -8.10 -0.68 -9.11
N GLY A 100 -9.30 -1.22 -8.96
CA GLY A 100 -10.23 -1.57 -10.01
C GLY A 100 -11.67 -1.23 -9.65
N LYS A 101 -12.59 -1.60 -10.55
CA LYS A 101 -14.04 -1.46 -10.32
C LYS A 101 -14.75 -2.78 -10.60
N ARG A 102 -15.58 -3.21 -9.65
CA ARG A 102 -16.52 -4.33 -9.82
C ARG A 102 -17.94 -3.79 -9.62
N GLY A 103 -18.59 -3.43 -10.73
CA GLY A 103 -19.84 -2.68 -10.70
C GLY A 103 -19.66 -1.30 -10.05
N ARG A 104 -20.39 -1.03 -8.96
CA ARG A 104 -20.28 0.24 -8.20
C ARG A 104 -19.19 0.22 -7.12
N LYS A 105 -18.61 -0.94 -6.82
CA LYS A 105 -17.60 -1.10 -5.77
C LYS A 105 -16.20 -0.85 -6.32
N THR A 106 -15.39 -0.13 -5.55
CA THR A 106 -13.93 -0.06 -5.72
C THR A 106 -13.33 -1.33 -5.12
N VAL A 107 -12.46 -2.00 -5.88
CA VAL A 107 -11.78 -3.22 -5.46
C VAL A 107 -10.27 -3.10 -5.69
N TRP A 108 -9.49 -3.93 -5.02
CA TRP A 108 -8.04 -4.04 -5.16
C TRP A 108 -7.70 -5.45 -5.63
N ASP A 109 -7.46 -5.61 -6.92
CA ASP A 109 -7.20 -6.91 -7.51
C ASP A 109 -5.73 -7.32 -7.29
N TRP A 110 -5.52 -8.55 -6.81
CA TRP A 110 -4.20 -9.13 -6.60
C TRP A 110 -3.71 -9.86 -7.86
N THR A 111 -2.57 -9.40 -8.37
CA THR A 111 -1.86 -9.97 -9.53
C THR A 111 -0.44 -10.37 -9.15
N VAL A 112 0.10 -11.37 -9.85
CA VAL A 112 1.44 -11.93 -9.66
C VAL A 112 2.17 -12.10 -10.98
N GLY A 113 3.50 -12.16 -10.94
CA GLY A 113 4.32 -12.32 -12.13
C GLY A 113 5.81 -12.37 -11.85
N ALA A 114 6.59 -12.58 -12.91
CA ALA A 114 8.05 -12.56 -12.86
C ALA A 114 8.63 -11.13 -12.95
N GLU A 115 7.82 -10.17 -13.40
CA GLU A 115 8.23 -8.79 -13.65
C GLU A 115 7.25 -7.79 -13.02
N TRP A 116 7.66 -6.52 -13.03
CA TRP A 116 6.92 -5.43 -12.44
C TRP A 116 6.38 -4.47 -13.52
N PRO A 117 5.10 -4.06 -13.46
CA PRO A 117 4.08 -4.54 -12.53
C PRO A 117 3.60 -5.95 -12.90
N ALA A 118 3.24 -6.73 -11.89
CA ALA A 118 2.57 -8.00 -12.12
C ALA A 118 1.20 -7.78 -12.78
N ASP A 119 0.77 -8.72 -13.61
CA ASP A 119 -0.44 -8.61 -14.42
C ASP A 119 -1.30 -9.88 -14.46
N GLN A 120 -0.77 -11.03 -14.07
CA GLN A 120 -1.51 -12.28 -14.04
C GLN A 120 -2.32 -12.36 -12.74
N PRO A 121 -3.62 -12.69 -12.75
CA PRO A 121 -4.38 -12.87 -11.52
C PRO A 121 -3.72 -13.89 -10.58
N ALA A 122 -3.69 -13.60 -9.28
CA ALA A 122 -3.15 -14.55 -8.30
C ALA A 122 -3.86 -15.91 -8.42
N PRO A 123 -3.13 -17.01 -8.66
CA PRO A 123 -3.74 -18.33 -8.84
C PRO A 123 -4.33 -18.84 -7.53
N GLU A 124 -5.34 -19.69 -7.61
CA GLU A 124 -6.04 -20.24 -6.43
C GLU A 124 -5.10 -21.02 -5.51
N GLU A 125 -4.08 -21.67 -6.06
CA GLU A 125 -3.03 -22.36 -5.29
C GLU A 125 -2.28 -21.38 -4.39
N LEU A 126 -1.97 -20.18 -4.88
CA LEU A 126 -1.26 -19.16 -4.12
C LEU A 126 -2.16 -18.58 -3.01
N LYS A 127 -3.43 -18.35 -3.30
CA LYS A 127 -4.42 -17.89 -2.31
C LYS A 127 -4.64 -18.91 -1.20
N ARG A 128 -4.63 -20.21 -1.52
CA ARG A 128 -4.69 -21.28 -0.51
C ARG A 128 -3.43 -21.37 0.33
N LYS A 129 -2.25 -21.15 -0.29
CA LYS A 129 -0.96 -21.14 0.41
C LYS A 129 -0.82 -19.94 1.36
N TYR A 130 -1.40 -18.81 0.98
CA TYR A 130 -1.42 -17.58 1.77
C TYR A 130 -2.88 -17.12 1.95
N PRO A 131 -3.61 -17.68 2.92
CA PRO A 131 -5.00 -17.33 3.17
C PRO A 131 -5.10 -15.94 3.82
N VAL A 132 -5.01 -14.90 2.98
CA VAL A 132 -5.06 -13.50 3.41
C VAL A 132 -6.50 -13.15 3.80
N ASP A 133 -6.69 -12.80 5.08
CA ASP A 133 -7.94 -12.24 5.61
C ASP A 133 -8.05 -10.74 5.29
N ARG A 134 -6.95 -10.02 5.55
CA ARG A 134 -6.84 -8.59 5.27
C ARG A 134 -5.40 -8.15 5.10
N ILE A 135 -5.23 -7.01 4.44
CA ILE A 135 -3.95 -6.33 4.22
C ILE A 135 -4.11 -4.89 4.65
N VAL A 136 -3.32 -4.44 5.61
CA VAL A 136 -3.22 -3.03 5.96
C VAL A 136 -2.05 -2.43 5.18
N VAL A 137 -2.32 -1.41 4.36
CA VAL A 137 -1.32 -0.67 3.59
C VAL A 137 -1.06 0.66 4.29
N GLN A 138 0.17 0.89 4.72
CA GLN A 138 0.57 2.13 5.39
C GLN A 138 1.77 2.77 4.72
N SER A 139 1.67 4.04 4.33
CA SER A 139 2.83 4.78 3.83
C SER A 139 3.82 5.09 4.95
N LEU A 140 5.10 4.84 4.73
CA LEU A 140 6.17 5.17 5.69
C LEU A 140 6.42 6.67 5.81
N LEU A 141 6.19 7.40 4.73
CA LEU A 141 6.30 8.85 4.66
C LEU A 141 4.95 9.46 4.24
N PRO A 142 4.62 10.66 4.72
CA PRO A 142 3.43 11.36 4.26
C PRO A 142 3.39 11.49 2.74
N ALA A 143 2.20 11.45 2.16
CA ALA A 143 2.05 11.70 0.73
C ALA A 143 2.47 13.13 0.39
N TYR A 144 3.31 13.28 -0.64
CA TYR A 144 3.89 14.55 -1.06
C TYR A 144 2.86 15.69 -1.16
N GLY A 145 3.16 16.84 -0.55
CA GLY A 145 2.28 18.01 -0.57
C GLY A 145 1.00 17.89 0.27
N THR A 146 0.78 16.78 1.00
CA THR A 146 -0.40 16.61 1.86
C THR A 146 -0.08 16.58 3.36
N ASN A 147 1.17 16.27 3.74
CA ASN A 147 1.57 15.96 5.13
C ASN A 147 0.74 14.87 5.83
N LYS A 148 -0.06 14.10 5.08
CA LYS A 148 -0.88 13.02 5.63
C LYS A 148 -0.31 11.66 5.25
N PRO A 149 -0.19 10.71 6.21
CA PRO A 149 0.07 9.33 5.86
C PRO A 149 -1.13 8.74 5.10
N ILE A 150 -0.85 7.83 4.18
CA ILE A 150 -1.85 6.98 3.53
C ILE A 150 -1.97 5.71 4.36
N SER A 151 -3.20 5.38 4.78
CA SER A 151 -3.49 4.16 5.52
C SER A 151 -4.85 3.62 5.10
N PHE A 152 -4.89 2.40 4.58
CA PHE A 152 -6.13 1.73 4.20
C PHE A 152 -6.01 0.22 4.35
N MET A 153 -7.14 -0.46 4.48
CA MET A 153 -7.23 -1.92 4.56
C MET A 153 -7.87 -2.48 3.30
N ILE A 154 -7.23 -3.49 2.70
CA ILE A 154 -7.82 -4.35 1.67
C ILE A 154 -8.34 -5.61 2.38
N ARG A 155 -9.62 -5.95 2.19
CA ARG A 155 -10.25 -7.16 2.74
C ARG A 155 -10.10 -8.35 1.78
N ASP A 156 -10.41 -9.54 2.28
CA ASP A 156 -10.47 -10.79 1.51
C ASP A 156 -11.36 -10.69 0.25
N ASP A 157 -12.47 -9.96 0.32
CA ASP A 157 -13.38 -9.67 -0.79
C ASP A 157 -12.84 -8.64 -1.79
N SER A 158 -11.59 -8.23 -1.62
CA SER A 158 -10.86 -7.20 -2.38
C SER A 158 -11.41 -5.78 -2.22
N THR A 159 -12.40 -5.54 -1.37
CA THR A 159 -12.83 -4.15 -1.08
C THR A 159 -11.80 -3.46 -0.19
N ALA A 160 -11.77 -2.13 -0.26
CA ALA A 160 -10.92 -1.34 0.61
C ALA A 160 -11.71 -0.43 1.55
N GLU A 161 -11.22 -0.32 2.78
CA GLU A 161 -11.64 0.64 3.79
C GLU A 161 -10.52 1.66 4.02
N ASP A 162 -10.85 2.94 3.92
CA ASP A 162 -9.90 4.04 4.07
C ASP A 162 -9.91 4.54 5.52
N PHE A 163 -8.81 4.34 6.24
CA PHE A 163 -8.70 4.72 7.65
C PHE A 163 -8.62 6.23 7.85
N SER A 164 -8.33 7.02 6.81
CA SER A 164 -8.36 8.49 6.90
C SER A 164 -9.77 9.06 7.10
N LYS A 165 -10.80 8.23 6.93
CA LYS A 165 -12.20 8.57 7.18
C LYS A 165 -12.72 8.05 8.53
N ALA A 166 -11.93 7.26 9.24
CA ALA A 166 -12.39 6.48 10.39
C ALA A 166 -12.27 7.20 11.75
N THR A 167 -11.92 8.48 11.79
CA THR A 167 -11.88 9.27 13.04
C THR A 167 -12.23 10.73 12.80
N ASP A 168 -13.47 11.11 13.12
CA ASP A 168 -13.69 12.11 14.17
C ASP A 168 -14.39 11.34 15.31
N PRO A 169 -13.75 11.06 16.46
CA PRO A 169 -14.52 10.83 17.67
C PRO A 169 -15.24 12.14 17.97
N ASP A 170 -16.57 12.09 18.03
CA ASP A 170 -17.39 13.23 18.44
C ASP A 170 -16.89 13.68 19.83
N PRO A 171 -16.40 14.92 20.00
CA PRO A 171 -15.89 15.38 21.28
C PRO A 171 -17.06 15.79 22.19
N GLY A 172 -17.96 14.84 22.47
CA GLY A 172 -19.20 15.12 23.17
C GLY A 172 -19.91 13.88 23.65
N ASP A 173 -19.29 13.13 24.55
CA ASP A 173 -19.98 12.33 25.57
C ASP A 173 -19.00 12.10 26.73
N ASP A 174 -18.84 13.13 27.57
CA ASP A 174 -18.46 13.07 28.99
C ASP A 174 -18.93 14.34 29.70
#